data_AF-A0A0C2ZND9-F1
#
_entry.id   AF-A0A0C2ZND9-F1
#
_cell.length_a   1.000
_cell.length_b   1.000
_cell.length_c   1.000
_cell.angle_alpha   90.00
_cell.angle_beta   90.00
_cell.angle_gamma   90.00
#
_symmetry.space_group_name_H-M   'P 1'
#
loop_
_entity.id
_entity.type
_entity.pdbx_description
1 polymer ?
#
loop_
_entity_poly.entity_id
_entity_poly.type
_entity_poly.pdbx_seq_one_letter_code
_entity_poly.pdbx_strand_id
1 'polypeptide(L)'
;MTIYEKIEQLYAKKPEPSSENTELLAAMLEELHAIKEHLASQTSNTQPRKASPEFMNFVKQFRQLMMANTFENIYPEVIFEGRYVGVDYQGYLYDKKTQMRLNMNDATALYKMMYTEHQKTGNYAKEKIYYTIKKHTA
;
A
#
# COMPACT_ATOMS: atom_id res chain seq x y z
N MET A 1 -24.85 -0.62 6.65
CA MET A 1 -24.62 -0.78 8.09
C MET A 1 -23.17 -1.18 8.30
N THR A 2 -22.38 -0.32 8.95
CA THR A 2 -20.94 -0.54 9.15
C THR A 2 -20.69 -1.43 10.37
N ILE A 3 -19.49 -2.01 10.47
CA ILE A 3 -19.08 -2.80 11.65
C ILE A 3 -19.18 -1.96 12.94
N TYR A 4 -18.93 -0.66 12.87
CA TYR A 4 -19.03 0.26 14.01
C TYR A 4 -20.47 0.38 14.54
N GLU A 5 -21.45 0.51 13.65
CA GLU A 5 -22.87 0.58 14.03
C GLU A 5 -23.37 -0.73 14.67
N LYS A 6 -22.84 -1.87 14.22
CA LYS A 6 -23.15 -3.17 14.84
C LYS A 6 -22.56 -3.30 16.25
N ILE A 7 -21.37 -2.74 16.47
CA ILE A 7 -20.71 -2.75 17.78
C ILE A 7 -21.48 -1.86 18.77
N GLU A 8 -21.89 -0.66 18.38
CA GLU A 8 -22.71 0.21 19.25
C GLU A 8 -24.06 -0.41 19.63
N GLN A 9 -24.68 -1.16 18.71
CA GLN A 9 -25.92 -1.89 19.04
C GLN A 9 -25.71 -3.02 20.04
N LEU A 10 -24.53 -3.63 20.08
CA LEU A 10 -24.15 -4.60 21.12
C LEU A 10 -23.96 -3.91 22.48
N TYR A 11 -23.44 -2.68 22.51
CA TYR A 11 -23.33 -1.86 23.73
C TYR A 11 -24.69 -1.39 24.28
N ALA A 12 -25.64 -1.07 23.41
CA ALA A 12 -26.95 -0.55 23.83
C ALA A 12 -27.84 -1.59 24.53
N LYS A 13 -27.61 -2.89 24.25
CA LYS A 13 -28.23 -3.99 24.99
C LYS A 13 -27.38 -4.31 26.21
N LYS A 14 -27.68 -3.66 27.34
CA LYS A 14 -27.17 -4.12 28.64
C LYS A 14 -27.58 -5.59 28.84
N PRO A 15 -26.64 -6.52 29.04
CA PRO A 15 -27.01 -7.89 29.35
C PRO A 15 -27.63 -7.94 30.76
N GLU A 16 -28.84 -8.48 30.86
CA GLU A 16 -29.44 -8.90 32.12
C GLU A 16 -28.51 -9.97 32.76
N PRO A 17 -28.26 -9.92 34.08
CA PRO A 17 -27.29 -10.79 34.72
C PRO A 17 -27.87 -12.20 34.84
N SER A 18 -27.53 -13.07 33.90
CA SER A 18 -27.78 -14.50 34.04
C SER A 18 -26.53 -15.31 33.67
N SER A 19 -26.08 -16.09 34.66
CA SER A 19 -25.06 -17.15 34.63
C SER A 19 -23.62 -16.72 34.33
N GLU A 20 -22.72 -17.12 35.25
CA GLU A 20 -21.28 -17.48 35.21
C GLU A 20 -20.32 -17.03 34.08
N ASN A 21 -20.80 -16.55 32.94
CA ASN A 21 -20.00 -16.06 31.82
C ASN A 21 -19.79 -14.53 31.80
N THR A 22 -20.46 -13.77 32.68
CA THR A 22 -20.35 -12.30 32.73
C THR A 22 -18.95 -11.84 33.15
N GLU A 23 -18.28 -12.55 34.05
CA GLU A 23 -16.92 -12.22 34.47
C GLU A 23 -15.90 -12.51 33.36
N LEU A 24 -16.05 -13.62 32.64
CA LEU A 24 -15.20 -13.96 31.50
C LEU A 24 -15.40 -12.97 30.35
N LEU A 25 -16.65 -12.60 30.06
CA LEU A 25 -16.97 -11.57 29.06
C LEU A 25 -16.42 -10.19 29.46
N ALA A 26 -16.49 -9.82 30.74
CA ALA A 26 -15.90 -8.59 31.25
C ALA A 26 -14.37 -8.59 31.11
N ALA A 27 -13.71 -9.68 31.48
CA ALA A 27 -12.26 -9.83 31.34
C ALA A 27 -11.80 -9.78 29.86
N MET A 28 -12.51 -10.46 28.96
CA MET A 28 -12.23 -10.39 27.52
C MET A 28 -12.44 -8.98 26.95
N LEU A 29 -13.44 -8.25 27.42
CA LEU A 29 -13.68 -6.86 27.01
C LEU A 29 -12.57 -5.93 27.51
N GLU A 30 -12.07 -6.14 28.72
CA GLU A 30 -10.96 -5.38 29.30
C GLU A 30 -9.65 -5.63 28.53
N GLU A 31 -9.36 -6.88 28.18
CA GLU A 31 -8.21 -7.23 27.32
C GLU A 31 -8.31 -6.57 25.93
N LEU A 32 -9.48 -6.58 25.30
CA LEU A 32 -9.69 -5.90 24.01
C LEU A 32 -9.51 -4.38 24.13
N HIS A 33 -9.91 -3.79 25.25
CA HIS A 33 -9.70 -2.36 25.51
C HIS A 33 -8.21 -2.04 25.65
N ALA A 34 -7.47 -2.84 26.42
CA ALA A 34 -6.03 -2.70 26.58
C ALA A 34 -5.27 -2.85 25.25
N ILE A 35 -5.65 -3.81 24.41
CA ILE A 35 -5.07 -3.99 23.07
C ILE A 35 -5.35 -2.76 22.19
N LYS A 36 -6.56 -2.20 22.24
CA LYS A 36 -6.93 -1.00 21.49
C LYS A 36 -6.11 0.21 21.92
N GLU A 37 -5.93 0.43 23.22
CA GLU A 37 -5.09 1.52 23.74
C GLU A 37 -3.62 1.33 23.37
N HIS A 38 -3.13 0.10 23.40
CA HIS A 38 -1.75 -0.21 23.03
C HIS A 38 -1.50 0.02 21.53
N LEU A 39 -2.47 -0.29 20.67
CA LEU A 39 -2.41 0.03 19.23
C LEU A 39 -2.58 1.53 18.94
N ALA A 40 -3.45 2.21 19.69
CA ALA A 40 -3.64 3.66 19.57
C ALA A 40 -2.39 4.43 19.99
N SER A 41 -1.69 3.99 21.04
CA SER A 41 -0.41 4.57 21.48
C SER A 41 0.74 4.29 20.51
N GLN A 42 0.75 3.14 19.83
CA GLN A 42 1.72 2.86 18.76
C GLN A 42 1.47 3.74 17.52
N THR A 43 0.21 3.97 17.15
CA THR A 43 -0.14 4.76 15.95
C THR A 43 0.00 6.26 16.15
N SER A 44 -0.25 6.79 17.36
CA SER A 44 -0.18 8.22 17.68
C SER A 44 1.24 8.78 17.75
N ASN A 45 2.26 7.96 18.06
CA ASN A 45 3.68 8.38 18.04
C ASN A 45 4.32 8.30 16.65
N THR A 46 3.66 7.68 15.67
CA THR A 46 4.04 7.76 14.27
C THR A 46 3.17 8.79 13.57
N GLN A 47 3.42 10.09 13.80
CA GLN A 47 3.07 11.05 12.75
C GLN A 47 3.81 10.57 11.49
N PRO A 48 3.10 10.21 10.39
CA PRO A 48 3.78 9.84 9.18
C PRO A 48 4.62 11.05 8.79
N ARG A 49 5.95 10.92 8.85
CA ARG A 49 6.86 11.95 8.33
C ARG A 49 6.36 12.23 6.93
N LYS A 50 5.79 13.42 6.71
CA LYS A 50 5.29 13.83 5.40
C LYS A 50 6.44 13.61 4.43
N ALA A 51 6.19 12.82 3.38
CA ALA A 51 7.18 12.58 2.37
C ALA A 51 7.62 13.93 1.79
N SER A 52 8.92 14.08 1.50
CA SER A 52 9.45 15.36 1.05
C SER A 52 8.78 15.79 -0.26
N PRO A 53 8.59 17.09 -0.52
CA PRO A 53 8.00 17.57 -1.78
C PRO A 53 8.75 17.05 -3.01
N GLU A 54 10.07 16.92 -2.92
CA GLU A 54 10.94 16.40 -3.99
C GLU A 54 10.65 14.93 -4.27
N PHE A 55 10.49 14.11 -3.21
CA PHE A 55 10.11 12.72 -3.37
C PHE A 55 8.74 12.57 -4.01
N MET A 56 7.76 13.38 -3.59
CA MET A 56 6.42 13.35 -4.17
C MET A 56 6.42 13.77 -5.64
N ASN A 57 7.21 14.79 -5.99
CA ASN A 57 7.39 15.20 -7.38
C ASN A 57 8.07 14.11 -8.21
N PHE A 58 9.09 13.45 -7.67
CA PHE A 58 9.72 12.29 -8.30
C PHE A 58 8.71 11.18 -8.57
N VAL A 59 7.90 10.78 -7.58
CA VAL A 59 6.89 9.72 -7.76
C VAL A 59 5.92 10.09 -8.89
N LYS A 60 5.49 11.35 -8.95
CA LYS A 60 4.61 11.83 -10.01
C LYS A 60 5.26 11.70 -11.40
N GLN A 61 6.48 12.20 -11.56
CA GLN A 61 7.19 12.13 -12.84
C GLN A 61 7.52 10.68 -13.24
N PHE A 62 7.93 9.86 -12.28
CA PHE A 62 8.18 8.44 -12.47
C PHE A 62 6.93 7.72 -13.01
N ARG A 63 5.77 7.96 -12.39
CA ARG A 63 4.51 7.36 -12.85
C ARG A 63 4.14 7.79 -14.27
N GLN A 64 4.38 9.05 -14.62
CA GLN A 64 4.11 9.55 -15.97
C GLN A 64 5.04 8.91 -17.01
N LEU A 65 6.34 8.81 -16.70
CA LEU A 65 7.33 8.21 -17.58
C LEU A 65 7.08 6.71 -17.81
N MET A 66 6.66 6.03 -16.74
CA MET A 66 6.48 4.57 -16.73
C MET A 66 5.06 4.15 -17.10
N MET A 67 4.14 5.08 -17.32
CA MET A 67 2.76 4.76 -17.66
C MET A 67 2.70 3.91 -18.93
N ALA A 68 1.98 2.79 -18.87
CA ALA A 68 1.81 1.95 -20.06
C ALA A 68 0.98 2.70 -21.11
N ASN A 69 1.46 2.68 -22.35
CA ASN A 69 0.71 3.14 -23.52
C ASN A 69 0.19 1.93 -24.28
N THR A 70 -1.07 1.57 -24.02
CA THR A 70 -1.71 0.43 -24.67
C THR A 70 -1.98 0.64 -26.15
N PHE A 71 -2.12 1.88 -26.62
CA PHE A 71 -2.29 2.19 -28.04
C PHE A 71 -1.02 1.92 -28.85
N GLU A 72 0.13 2.25 -28.27
CA GLU A 72 1.45 2.04 -28.88
C GLU A 72 2.10 0.70 -28.48
N ASN A 73 1.39 -0.13 -27.71
CA ASN A 73 1.90 -1.40 -27.15
C ASN A 73 3.18 -1.25 -26.32
N ILE A 74 3.34 -0.12 -25.63
CA ILE A 74 4.48 0.16 -24.75
C ILE A 74 4.10 -0.21 -23.32
N TYR A 75 4.80 -1.19 -22.76
CA TYR A 75 4.61 -1.64 -21.38
C TYR A 75 5.92 -1.52 -20.60
N PRO A 76 6.12 -0.42 -19.86
CA PRO A 76 7.30 -0.22 -19.04
C PRO A 76 7.31 -1.15 -17.82
N GLU A 77 8.49 -1.65 -17.47
CA GLU A 77 8.71 -2.62 -16.41
C GLU A 77 9.96 -2.26 -15.60
N VAL A 78 9.95 -2.59 -14.30
CA VAL A 78 11.08 -2.40 -13.38
C VAL A 78 11.37 -3.68 -12.65
N ILE A 79 12.66 -3.98 -12.48
CA ILE A 79 13.09 -5.07 -11.60
C ILE A 79 13.17 -4.56 -10.17
N PHE A 80 12.37 -5.15 -9.28
CA PHE A 80 12.35 -4.87 -7.85
C PHE A 80 12.41 -6.18 -7.07
N GLU A 81 13.43 -6.34 -6.23
CA GLU A 81 13.64 -7.55 -5.41
C GLU A 81 13.59 -8.86 -6.24
N GLY A 82 14.14 -8.84 -7.45
CA GLY A 82 14.15 -9.99 -8.36
C GLY A 82 12.81 -10.28 -9.06
N ARG A 83 11.80 -9.41 -8.90
CA ARG A 83 10.50 -9.51 -9.57
C ARG A 83 10.35 -8.45 -10.65
N TYR A 84 9.63 -8.78 -11.71
CA TYR A 84 9.22 -7.82 -12.72
C TYR A 84 7.95 -7.11 -12.28
N VAL A 85 8.05 -5.80 -12.07
CA VAL A 85 6.94 -4.93 -11.70
C VAL A 85 6.56 -4.11 -12.93
N GLY A 86 5.33 -4.29 -13.39
CA GLY A 86 4.75 -3.50 -14.46
C GLY A 86 4.08 -2.24 -13.92
N VAL A 87 3.85 -1.30 -14.82
CA VAL A 87 3.04 -0.11 -14.53
C VAL A 87 1.82 -0.13 -15.45
N ASP A 88 0.63 0.06 -14.89
CA ASP A 88 -0.61 0.09 -15.67
C ASP A 88 -0.81 1.45 -16.37
N TYR A 89 -1.88 1.56 -17.17
CA TYR A 89 -2.23 2.79 -17.89
C TYR A 89 -2.65 3.94 -16.95
N GLN A 90 -2.84 3.68 -15.67
CA GLN A 90 -3.12 4.68 -14.63
C GLN A 90 -1.86 5.05 -13.84
N GLY A 91 -0.69 4.44 -14.14
CA GLY A 91 0.55 4.65 -13.41
C GLY A 91 0.66 3.86 -12.10
N TYR A 92 -0.21 2.86 -11.87
CA TYR A 92 -0.11 1.98 -10.69
C TYR A 92 0.80 0.79 -10.95
N LEU A 93 1.56 0.43 -9.91
CA LEU A 93 2.48 -0.69 -9.93
C LEU A 93 1.74 -2.01 -9.70
N TYR A 94 2.04 -3.02 -10.50
CA TYR A 94 1.53 -4.37 -10.34
C TYR A 94 2.62 -5.41 -10.60
N ASP A 95 2.52 -6.56 -9.93
CA ASP A 95 3.43 -7.68 -10.14
C ASP A 95 3.08 -8.39 -11.45
N LYS A 96 4.04 -8.55 -12.35
CA LYS A 96 3.79 -9.14 -13.68
C LYS A 96 3.46 -10.62 -13.62
N LYS A 97 3.91 -11.34 -12.60
CA LYS A 97 3.64 -12.77 -12.44
C LYS A 97 2.23 -13.00 -11.92
N THR A 98 1.82 -12.25 -10.90
CA THR A 98 0.50 -12.43 -10.27
C THR A 98 -0.59 -11.55 -10.88
N GLN A 99 -0.21 -10.54 -11.66
CA GLN A 99 -1.08 -9.49 -12.20
C GLN A 99 -1.81 -8.69 -11.10
N MET A 100 -1.36 -8.79 -9.84
CA MET A 100 -1.95 -8.09 -8.71
C MET A 100 -1.25 -6.75 -8.50
N ARG A 101 -2.03 -5.73 -8.12
CA ARG A 101 -1.49 -4.43 -7.71
C ARG A 101 -0.60 -4.60 -6.48
N LEU A 102 0.52 -3.88 -6.47
CA LEU A 102 1.38 -3.82 -5.29
C LEU A 102 0.61 -3.13 -4.17
N ASN A 103 0.78 -3.64 -2.95
CA ASN A 103 0.31 -2.93 -1.77
C ASN A 103 1.10 -1.62 -1.59
N MET A 104 0.60 -0.75 -0.71
CA MET A 104 1.19 0.57 -0.49
C MET A 104 2.65 0.50 0.01
N ASN A 105 2.99 -0.50 0.83
CA ASN A 105 4.32 -0.64 1.40
C ASN A 105 5.34 -1.01 0.31
N ASP A 106 5.02 -2.01 -0.52
CA ASP A 106 5.90 -2.48 -1.60
C ASP A 106 6.06 -1.40 -2.67
N ALA A 107 4.96 -0.73 -3.04
CA ALA A 107 5.02 0.39 -3.98
C ALA A 107 5.91 1.53 -3.45
N THR A 108 5.76 1.87 -2.16
CA THR A 108 6.58 2.92 -1.51
C THR A 108 8.05 2.53 -1.45
N ALA A 109 8.35 1.26 -1.16
CA ALA A 109 9.71 0.73 -1.13
C ALA A 109 10.38 0.84 -2.51
N LEU A 110 9.66 0.45 -3.57
CA LEU A 110 10.12 0.61 -4.95
C LEU A 110 10.39 2.08 -5.28
N TYR A 111 9.46 2.98 -4.96
CA TYR A 111 9.66 4.41 -5.22
C TYR A 111 10.86 4.97 -4.47
N LYS A 112 11.08 4.58 -3.21
CA LYS A 112 12.25 5.00 -2.44
C LYS A 112 13.54 4.52 -3.08
N MET A 113 13.61 3.25 -3.47
CA MET A 113 14.78 2.70 -4.17
C MET A 113 15.06 3.48 -5.46
N MET A 114 14.04 3.69 -6.29
CA MET A 114 14.20 4.40 -7.56
C MET A 114 14.56 5.88 -7.34
N TYR A 115 14.04 6.51 -6.29
CA TYR A 115 14.39 7.88 -5.93
C TYR A 115 15.85 8.00 -5.49
N THR A 116 16.33 7.10 -4.63
CA THR A 116 17.72 7.06 -4.19
C THR A 116 18.67 6.87 -5.38
N GLU A 117 18.32 5.99 -6.32
CA GLU A 117 19.11 5.82 -7.55
C GLU A 117 19.07 7.05 -8.46
N HIS A 118 17.92 7.72 -8.56
CA HIS A 118 17.79 8.99 -9.29
C HIS A 118 18.66 10.09 -8.67
N GLN A 119 18.72 10.17 -7.34
CA GLN A 119 19.58 11.13 -6.65
C GLN A 119 21.07 10.87 -6.90
N LYS A 120 21.50 9.61 -7.03
CA LYS A 120 22.89 9.26 -7.31
C LYS A 120 23.31 9.54 -8.76
N THR A 121 22.44 9.21 -9.72
CA THR A 121 22.78 9.19 -11.15
C THR A 121 22.25 10.38 -11.94
N GLY A 122 21.41 11.21 -11.32
CA GLY A 122 20.73 12.34 -11.98
C GLY A 122 19.69 11.93 -13.02
N ASN A 123 19.44 10.63 -13.18
CA ASN A 123 18.51 10.08 -14.15
C ASN A 123 17.69 8.96 -13.50
N TYR A 124 16.55 8.63 -14.09
CA TYR A 124 15.93 7.33 -13.81
C TYR A 124 16.94 6.24 -14.15
N ALA A 125 17.14 5.25 -13.27
CA ALA A 125 18.06 4.15 -13.50
C ALA A 125 17.66 3.38 -14.76
N LYS A 126 18.17 3.82 -15.93
CA LYS A 126 17.82 3.28 -17.25
C LYS A 126 18.10 1.78 -17.32
N GLU A 127 19.09 1.30 -16.57
CA GLU A 127 19.44 -0.11 -16.44
C GLU A 127 18.37 -0.95 -15.72
N LYS A 128 17.48 -0.30 -14.96
CA LYS A 128 16.41 -0.97 -14.20
C LYS A 128 15.04 -0.76 -14.83
N ILE A 129 14.91 0.12 -15.82
CA ILE A 129 13.68 0.40 -16.54
C ILE A 129 13.76 -0.25 -17.92
N TYR A 130 12.82 -1.13 -18.18
CA TYR A 130 12.71 -1.86 -19.42
C TYR A 130 11.43 -1.48 -20.13
N TYR A 131 11.45 -1.42 -21.45
CA TYR A 131 10.28 -1.17 -22.27
C TYR A 131 10.02 -2.38 -23.16
N THR A 132 8.88 -3.03 -22.98
CA THR A 132 8.45 -4.12 -23.86
C THR A 132 7.52 -3.56 -24.94
N ILE A 133 7.90 -3.71 -26.21
CA ILE A 133 7.08 -3.38 -27.38
C ILE A 133 6.56 -4.69 -27.99
N LYS A 134 5.26 -4.95 -27.88
CA LYS A 134 4.65 -6.10 -28.57
C LYS A 134 4.24 -5.67 -29.98
N LYS A 135 4.98 -6.13 -30.99
CA LYS A 135 4.56 -5.97 -32.40
C LYS A 135 3.34 -6.87 -32.65
N HIS A 136 2.22 -6.28 -33.03
CA HIS A 136 1.14 -7.01 -33.66
C HIS A 136 1.64 -7.51 -35.02
N THR A 137 1.93 -8.80 -35.12
CA THR A 137 1.90 -9.48 -36.41
C THR A 137 0.42 -9.70 -36.72
N ALA A 138 -0.07 -8.98 -37.73
CA ALA A 138 -1.37 -9.22 -38.34
C ALA A 138 -1.31 -10.49 -39.19
#